data_AF-A0A2G4T7P9-F1
#
_entry.id   AF-A0A2G4T7P9-F1
#
_cell.length_a   1.000
_cell.length_b   1.000
_cell.length_c   1.000
_cell.angle_alpha   90.00
_cell.angle_beta   90.00
_cell.angle_gamma   90.00
#
_symmetry.space_group_name_H-M   'P 1'
#
loop_
_entity.id
_entity.type
_entity.pdbx_description
1 polymer ?
#
loop_
_entity_poly.entity_id
_entity_poly.type
_entity_poly.pdbx_seq_one_letter_code
_entity_poly.pdbx_strand_id
1 'polypeptide(L)'
;MIIEEYQKKRDTNNLEEFFTGIENKLTFPSLDEKSRFITCLLNDLQEKNWDETTQAKALSTIRILGRDTAGSDPIFTKETMQFFINLAGLHTDEPKETASSCEALKCIANSIYLKPDLKECLDSEIISLHKLVLGDNPSQDTQFLVCRILFFMTVNRADLVTQLINDSIEKTLEKILTRNVSILEKQDKPLEQQTLINPVTVTSEALKLLFNLMLVDLRNQTDPQTTAERFKQCLVPIFHILYEIPPAEPQPMVPPHSQAIHALMQYPFSVIQEVWRSQTEWTSTLYNTLEEGVQITANLFFNLLNKSVHALIPNGNPDDDALDHQYQQIDSILSPLLLVIRTLAEGNPAVRECLAEKMLPSEEDRLRPVHQGDKLPAYMIRLMTSTMLPQTRNAICETYFVLCDEDANKFTQQVGYGNAIGFLVNKGIPMEPPKDSNSGNDNINPITGQYLSAEDTGPSLADMTDEEKEREAEKLFVLFERLKKTGIVDVENPVAKAMREGKLEEIQDEDSDSD
;
A
#
# COMPACT_ATOMS: atom_id res chain seq x y z
N MET A 1 -46.81 11.93 -4.92
CA MET A 1 -45.39 12.28 -4.67
C MET A 1 -44.94 11.63 -3.36
N ILE A 2 -43.66 11.24 -3.22
CA ILE A 2 -43.12 10.57 -2.02
C ILE A 2 -43.33 11.45 -0.79
N ILE A 3 -43.13 12.76 -0.92
CA ILE A 3 -43.33 13.71 0.17
C ILE A 3 -44.78 13.77 0.65
N GLU A 4 -45.77 13.63 -0.25
CA GLU A 4 -47.19 13.63 0.12
C GLU A 4 -47.58 12.34 0.84
N GLU A 5 -47.00 11.21 0.43
CA GLU A 5 -47.21 9.93 1.11
C GLU A 5 -46.60 9.96 2.52
N TYR A 6 -45.39 10.51 2.64
CA TYR A 6 -44.73 10.71 3.91
C TYR A 6 -45.56 11.62 4.84
N GLN A 7 -46.02 12.77 4.36
CA GLN A 7 -46.83 13.71 5.14
C GLN A 7 -48.16 13.10 5.64
N LYS A 8 -48.71 12.11 4.94
CA LYS A 8 -49.90 11.38 5.40
C LYS A 8 -49.58 10.32 6.46
N LYS A 9 -48.37 9.73 6.39
CA LYS A 9 -47.95 8.62 7.26
C LYS A 9 -47.16 9.09 8.49
N ARG A 10 -46.62 10.30 8.51
CA ARG A 10 -45.75 10.82 9.57
C ARG A 10 -46.39 10.92 10.97
N ASP A 11 -47.72 10.81 11.06
CA ASP A 11 -48.48 10.80 12.30
C ASP A 11 -49.10 9.42 12.60
N THR A 12 -48.67 8.37 11.88
CA THR A 12 -49.19 7.01 11.99
C THR A 12 -48.11 6.04 12.49
N ASN A 13 -48.53 4.92 13.09
CA ASN A 13 -47.62 3.89 13.61
C ASN A 13 -46.89 3.05 12.54
N ASN A 14 -47.01 3.38 11.24
CA ASN A 14 -46.45 2.57 10.15
C ASN A 14 -45.33 3.28 9.36
N LEU A 15 -44.54 4.08 10.06
CA LEU A 15 -43.40 4.82 9.50
C LEU A 15 -42.24 3.90 9.10
N GLU A 16 -42.02 2.81 9.84
CA GLU A 16 -40.90 1.89 9.60
C GLU A 16 -41.01 1.15 8.25
N GLU A 17 -42.20 0.66 7.88
CA GLU A 17 -42.44 0.04 6.57
C GLU A 17 -42.25 1.06 5.45
N PHE A 18 -42.66 2.31 5.66
CA PHE A 18 -42.48 3.39 4.69
C PHE A 18 -40.99 3.68 4.44
N PHE A 19 -40.20 3.85 5.50
CA PHE A 19 -38.76 4.04 5.37
C PHE A 19 -38.08 2.85 4.71
N THR A 20 -38.44 1.62 5.09
CA THR A 20 -37.93 0.39 4.45
C THR A 20 -38.28 0.35 2.95
N GLY A 21 -39.46 0.85 2.57
CA GLY A 21 -39.85 1.01 1.18
C GLY A 21 -38.95 1.99 0.41
N ILE A 22 -38.60 3.12 1.01
CA ILE A 22 -37.68 4.10 0.42
C ILE A 22 -36.28 3.52 0.23
N GLU A 23 -35.75 2.83 1.24
CA GLU A 23 -34.42 2.24 1.17
C GLU A 23 -34.28 1.21 0.05
N ASN A 24 -35.35 0.45 -0.22
CA ASN A 24 -35.39 -0.56 -1.28
C ASN A 24 -35.72 0.00 -2.67
N LYS A 25 -36.38 1.17 -2.75
CA LYS A 25 -36.80 1.82 -4.00
C LYS A 25 -36.45 3.31 -4.00
N LEU A 26 -35.17 3.63 -4.22
CA LEU A 26 -34.67 4.99 -4.36
C LEU A 26 -35.00 5.60 -5.72
N THR A 27 -36.23 6.06 -5.90
CA THR A 27 -36.57 6.86 -7.09
C THR A 27 -37.41 8.06 -6.69
N PHE A 28 -36.79 9.23 -6.62
CA PHE A 28 -37.50 10.50 -6.53
C PHE A 28 -37.82 11.03 -7.93
N PRO A 29 -39.05 11.55 -8.15
CA PRO A 29 -39.43 12.16 -9.43
C PRO A 29 -38.56 13.37 -9.84
N SER A 30 -37.98 14.10 -8.88
CA SER A 30 -37.05 15.20 -9.12
C SER A 30 -36.09 15.40 -7.94
N LEU A 31 -34.97 16.10 -8.18
CA LEU A 31 -34.04 16.51 -7.13
C LEU A 31 -34.68 17.49 -6.13
N ASP A 32 -35.60 18.35 -6.59
CA ASP A 32 -36.38 19.24 -5.72
C ASP A 32 -37.25 18.44 -4.74
N GLU A 33 -37.92 17.40 -5.23
CA GLU A 33 -38.74 16.54 -4.37
C GLU A 33 -37.89 15.80 -3.33
N LYS A 34 -36.72 15.29 -3.74
CA LYS A 34 -35.74 14.68 -2.81
C LYS A 34 -35.32 15.68 -1.73
N SER A 35 -34.92 16.89 -2.12
CA SER A 35 -34.48 17.93 -1.18
C SER A 35 -35.60 18.30 -0.21
N ARG A 36 -36.82 18.53 -0.69
CA ARG A 36 -37.97 18.87 0.16
C ARG A 36 -38.37 17.74 1.11
N PHE A 37 -38.29 16.49 0.65
CA PHE A 37 -38.52 15.33 1.50
C PHE A 37 -37.49 15.26 2.64
N ILE A 38 -36.21 15.40 2.32
CA ILE A 38 -35.13 15.41 3.31
C ILE A 38 -35.33 16.53 4.33
N THR A 39 -35.63 17.75 3.89
CA THR A 39 -35.91 18.87 4.80
C THR A 39 -37.09 18.57 5.72
N CYS A 40 -38.17 18.00 5.19
CA CYS A 40 -39.32 17.63 6.01
C CYS A 40 -38.96 16.55 7.05
N LEU A 41 -38.18 15.55 6.65
CA LEU A 41 -37.75 14.46 7.52
C LEU A 41 -36.80 14.95 8.62
N LEU A 42 -35.86 15.85 8.29
CA LEU A 42 -34.96 16.47 9.27
C LEU A 42 -35.72 17.30 10.31
N ASN A 43 -36.71 18.07 9.88
CA ASN A 43 -37.56 18.85 10.80
C ASN A 43 -38.38 17.92 11.70
N ASP A 44 -39.02 16.89 11.13
CA ASP A 44 -39.80 15.93 11.93
C ASP A 44 -38.89 15.17 12.93
N LEU A 45 -37.66 14.84 12.56
CA LEU A 45 -36.67 14.23 13.47
C LEU A 45 -36.26 15.13 14.64
N GLN A 46 -36.34 16.45 14.48
CA GLN A 46 -36.04 17.43 15.53
C GLN A 46 -37.27 17.72 16.42
N GLU A 47 -38.46 17.73 15.83
CA GLU A 47 -39.69 18.16 16.51
C GLU A 47 -40.48 17.00 17.14
N LYS A 48 -40.38 15.78 16.57
CA LYS A 48 -41.18 14.63 17.00
C LYS A 48 -40.40 13.70 17.93
N ASN A 49 -41.09 13.25 18.98
CA ASN A 49 -40.60 12.21 19.88
C ASN A 49 -40.87 10.82 19.30
N TRP A 50 -40.05 10.40 18.35
CA TRP A 50 -40.06 9.02 17.85
C TRP A 50 -39.34 8.08 18.82
N ASP A 51 -39.72 6.80 18.79
CA ASP A 51 -38.98 5.76 19.49
C ASP A 51 -37.65 5.49 18.78
N GLU A 52 -36.73 4.83 19.48
CA GLU A 52 -35.37 4.56 19.02
C GLU A 52 -35.35 3.80 17.68
N THR A 53 -36.29 2.89 17.46
CA THR A 53 -36.37 2.08 16.23
C THR A 53 -36.73 2.95 15.03
N THR A 54 -37.79 3.75 15.16
CA THR A 54 -38.24 4.67 14.12
C THR A 54 -37.17 5.74 13.83
N GLN A 55 -36.54 6.27 14.88
CA GLN A 55 -35.48 7.28 14.73
C GLN A 55 -34.26 6.71 13.99
N ALA A 56 -33.77 5.53 14.37
CA ALA A 56 -32.69 4.85 13.66
C ALA A 56 -33.04 4.58 12.19
N LYS A 57 -34.29 4.17 11.90
CA LYS A 57 -34.74 3.92 10.52
C LYS A 57 -34.83 5.20 9.68
N ALA A 58 -35.29 6.29 10.27
CA ALA A 58 -35.30 7.61 9.63
C ALA A 58 -33.87 8.09 9.32
N LEU A 59 -32.93 7.93 10.26
CA LEU A 59 -31.52 8.27 10.07
C LEU A 59 -30.86 7.38 9.00
N SER A 60 -31.15 6.08 8.96
CA SER A 60 -30.69 5.20 7.88
C SER A 60 -31.20 5.66 6.52
N THR A 61 -32.45 6.11 6.43
CA THR A 61 -33.01 6.71 5.21
C THR A 61 -32.24 7.97 4.81
N ILE A 62 -31.97 8.88 5.76
CA ILE A 62 -31.15 10.09 5.51
C ILE A 62 -29.75 9.72 5.03
N ARG A 63 -29.08 8.78 5.70
CA ARG A 63 -27.75 8.28 5.33
C ARG A 63 -27.72 7.78 3.89
N ILE A 64 -28.74 7.02 3.47
CA ILE A 64 -28.82 6.47 2.12
C ILE A 64 -29.07 7.59 1.09
N LEU A 65 -29.94 8.55 1.39
CA LEU A 65 -30.21 9.71 0.53
C LEU A 65 -29.02 10.68 0.43
N GLY A 66 -28.18 10.72 1.47
CA GLY A 66 -26.96 11.51 1.56
C GLY A 66 -25.69 10.80 1.06
N ARG A 67 -25.82 9.71 0.27
CA ARG A 67 -24.65 9.06 -0.39
C ARG A 67 -24.11 9.88 -1.55
N ASP A 68 -24.95 10.70 -2.16
CA ASP A 68 -24.61 11.68 -3.18
C ASP A 68 -25.01 13.08 -2.70
N THR A 69 -24.47 14.12 -3.33
CA THR A 69 -24.80 15.53 -3.05
C THR A 69 -26.00 16.03 -3.86
N ALA A 70 -26.50 15.27 -4.83
CA ALA A 70 -27.54 15.72 -5.73
C ALA A 70 -28.91 15.71 -5.02
N GLY A 71 -29.46 16.90 -4.75
CA GLY A 71 -30.76 17.06 -4.09
C GLY A 71 -30.76 16.66 -2.62
N SER A 72 -29.59 16.61 -1.98
CA SER A 72 -29.36 16.25 -0.57
C SER A 72 -28.65 17.36 0.20
N ASP A 73 -28.54 18.57 -0.39
CA ASP A 73 -27.97 19.75 0.24
C ASP A 73 -28.46 20.02 1.68
N PRO A 74 -29.74 19.78 2.04
CA PRO A 74 -30.20 19.98 3.41
C PRO A 74 -29.49 19.12 4.47
N ILE A 75 -28.88 17.99 4.09
CA ILE A 75 -28.10 17.14 5.00
C ILE A 75 -26.78 17.82 5.37
N PHE A 76 -26.20 18.58 4.44
CA PHE A 76 -24.84 19.07 4.52
C PHE A 76 -24.75 20.53 4.98
N THR A 77 -25.49 20.86 6.03
CA THR A 77 -25.48 22.19 6.67
C THR A 77 -24.82 22.12 8.05
N LYS A 78 -24.30 23.24 8.57
CA LYS A 78 -23.69 23.28 9.91
C LYS A 78 -24.73 22.99 10.99
N GLU A 79 -25.97 23.43 10.79
CA GLU A 79 -27.11 23.19 11.68
C GLU A 79 -27.47 21.70 11.74
N THR A 80 -27.57 21.04 10.59
CA THR A 80 -27.86 19.60 10.52
C THR A 80 -26.69 18.77 11.06
N MET A 81 -25.45 19.19 10.86
CA MET A 81 -24.30 18.56 11.50
C MET A 81 -24.38 18.62 13.02
N GLN A 82 -24.69 19.79 13.59
CA GLN A 82 -24.85 19.91 15.04
C GLN A 82 -25.96 18.99 15.55
N PHE A 83 -27.05 18.87 14.81
CA PHE A 83 -28.12 17.95 15.12
C PHE A 83 -27.65 16.47 15.13
N PHE A 84 -26.89 16.03 14.13
CA PHE A 84 -26.35 14.67 14.15
C PHE A 84 -25.37 14.44 15.29
N ILE A 85 -24.53 15.43 15.63
CA ILE A 85 -23.60 15.35 16.75
C ILE A 85 -24.36 15.18 18.09
N ASN A 86 -25.48 15.89 18.25
CA ASN A 86 -26.37 15.71 19.40
C ASN A 86 -26.97 14.29 19.46
N LEU A 87 -27.47 13.78 18.32
CA LEU A 87 -28.03 12.43 18.25
C LEU A 87 -26.99 11.32 18.43
N ALA A 88 -25.75 11.56 18.00
CA ALA A 88 -24.62 10.67 18.25
C ALA A 88 -24.17 10.69 19.73
N GLY A 89 -24.74 11.57 20.56
CA GLY A 89 -24.42 11.66 21.98
C GLY A 89 -23.03 12.23 22.27
N LEU A 90 -22.44 13.01 21.36
CA LEU A 90 -21.06 13.48 21.52
C LEU A 90 -20.93 14.68 22.48
N HIS A 91 -22.02 15.39 22.76
CA HIS A 91 -22.02 16.51 23.71
C HIS A 91 -22.01 16.10 25.19
N THR A 92 -22.13 14.80 25.48
CA THR A 92 -22.16 14.30 26.86
C THR A 92 -20.78 13.84 27.31
N ASP A 93 -20.47 14.02 28.59
CA ASP A 93 -19.20 13.56 29.16
C ASP A 93 -19.05 12.03 29.13
N GLU A 94 -20.18 11.32 29.12
CA GLU A 94 -20.31 9.87 29.01
C GLU A 94 -21.15 9.52 27.77
N PRO A 95 -20.57 9.51 26.56
CA PRO A 95 -21.28 9.13 25.35
C PRO A 95 -21.65 7.64 25.42
N LYS A 96 -22.92 7.32 25.13
CA LYS A 96 -23.44 5.94 25.16
C LYS A 96 -23.92 5.52 23.78
N GLU A 97 -23.59 4.30 23.43
CA GLU A 97 -24.02 3.70 22.18
C GLU A 97 -25.51 3.32 22.22
N THR A 98 -26.24 3.79 21.22
CA THR A 98 -27.61 3.41 20.88
C THR A 98 -27.76 3.20 19.37
N ALA A 99 -28.85 2.60 18.90
CA ALA A 99 -29.08 2.36 17.46
C ALA A 99 -29.14 3.67 16.65
N SER A 100 -29.82 4.67 17.17
CA SER A 100 -29.90 6.03 16.61
C SER A 100 -28.53 6.70 16.60
N SER A 101 -27.74 6.56 17.66
CA SER A 101 -26.39 7.15 17.73
C SER A 101 -25.47 6.58 16.64
N CYS A 102 -25.54 5.27 16.37
CA CYS A 102 -24.75 4.61 15.33
C CYS A 102 -25.16 5.09 13.93
N GLU A 103 -26.46 5.23 13.65
CA GLU A 103 -26.91 5.80 12.37
C GLU A 103 -26.58 7.29 12.23
N ALA A 104 -26.59 8.06 13.33
CA ALA A 104 -26.13 9.44 13.34
C ALA A 104 -24.62 9.53 13.01
N LEU A 105 -23.78 8.67 13.59
CA LEU A 105 -22.35 8.59 13.24
C LEU A 105 -22.13 8.25 11.76
N LYS A 106 -22.96 7.38 11.17
CA LYS A 106 -22.91 7.10 9.72
C LYS A 106 -23.27 8.34 8.89
N CYS A 107 -24.26 9.13 9.32
CA CYS A 107 -24.61 10.40 8.68
C CYS A 107 -23.46 11.41 8.78
N ILE A 108 -22.82 11.52 9.94
CA ILE A 108 -21.65 12.38 10.17
C ILE A 108 -20.49 11.97 9.25
N ALA A 109 -20.15 10.67 9.20
CA ALA A 109 -19.05 10.16 8.38
C ALA A 109 -19.27 10.44 6.89
N ASN A 110 -20.49 10.27 6.38
CA ASN A 110 -20.83 10.63 4.99
C ASN A 110 -20.71 12.14 4.75
N SER A 111 -21.19 12.95 5.70
CA SER A 111 -21.21 14.41 5.57
C SER A 111 -19.82 15.01 5.48
N ILE A 112 -18.90 14.62 6.39
CA ILE A 112 -17.53 15.13 6.38
C ILE A 112 -16.67 14.58 5.22
N TYR A 113 -17.06 13.43 4.66
CA TYR A 113 -16.43 12.88 3.46
C TYR A 113 -16.83 13.65 2.20
N LEU A 114 -18.13 13.95 2.04
CA LEU A 114 -18.65 14.66 0.86
C LEU A 114 -18.42 16.18 0.93
N LYS A 115 -18.42 16.76 2.14
CA LYS A 115 -18.22 18.19 2.39
C LYS A 115 -17.17 18.39 3.49
N PRO A 116 -15.87 18.51 3.12
CA PRO A 116 -14.78 18.67 4.08
C PRO A 116 -14.93 19.88 5.01
N ASP A 117 -15.60 20.95 4.59
CA ASP A 117 -15.86 22.15 5.39
C ASP A 117 -16.66 21.86 6.68
N LEU A 118 -17.41 20.74 6.71
CA LEU A 118 -18.19 20.33 7.89
C LEU A 118 -17.33 19.67 8.97
N LYS A 119 -16.06 19.37 8.70
CA LYS A 119 -15.13 18.82 9.71
C LYS A 119 -14.97 19.77 10.90
N GLU A 120 -14.98 21.09 10.66
CA GLU A 120 -14.87 22.11 11.71
C GLU A 120 -15.92 21.93 12.83
N CYS A 121 -17.11 21.40 12.51
CA CYS A 121 -18.17 21.15 13.50
C CYS A 121 -17.80 20.04 14.51
N LEU A 122 -16.83 19.19 14.20
CA LEU A 122 -16.40 18.07 15.05
C LEU A 122 -15.15 18.38 15.87
N ASP A 123 -14.50 19.54 15.66
CA ASP A 123 -13.24 19.86 16.33
C ASP A 123 -13.38 19.84 17.87
N SER A 124 -14.53 20.27 18.41
CA SER A 124 -14.83 20.21 19.86
C SER A 124 -15.17 18.80 20.37
N GLU A 125 -15.48 17.87 19.47
CA GLU A 125 -16.08 16.56 19.77
C GLU A 125 -15.09 15.40 19.65
N ILE A 126 -13.85 15.67 19.25
CA ILE A 126 -12.79 14.66 19.04
C ILE A 126 -12.57 13.81 20.30
N ILE A 127 -12.59 14.43 21.48
CA ILE A 127 -12.42 13.73 22.76
C ILE A 127 -13.63 12.82 23.05
N SER A 128 -14.85 13.29 22.76
CA SER A 128 -16.06 12.50 22.94
C SER A 128 -16.11 11.29 22.02
N LEU A 129 -15.69 11.45 20.76
CA LEU A 129 -15.50 10.33 19.82
C LEU A 129 -14.51 9.30 20.38
N HIS A 130 -13.37 9.75 20.89
CA HIS A 130 -12.40 8.89 21.54
C HIS A 130 -13.00 8.15 22.77
N LYS A 131 -13.70 8.86 23.66
CA LYS A 131 -14.35 8.28 24.84
C LYS A 131 -15.41 7.24 24.50
N LEU A 132 -16.15 7.42 23.41
CA LEU A 132 -17.20 6.48 22.98
C LEU A 132 -16.64 5.07 22.73
N VAL A 133 -15.41 4.96 22.23
CA VAL A 133 -14.76 3.65 22.00
C VAL A 133 -14.00 3.15 23.23
N LEU A 134 -13.62 4.04 24.14
CA LEU A 134 -13.10 3.65 25.45
C LEU A 134 -14.14 3.01 26.36
N GLY A 135 -15.43 3.24 26.10
CA GLY A 135 -16.56 2.69 26.86
C GLY A 135 -16.57 1.17 26.99
N ASP A 136 -17.55 0.68 27.76
CA ASP A 136 -17.73 -0.75 28.01
C ASP A 136 -18.27 -1.45 26.75
N ASN A 137 -17.42 -2.27 26.14
CA ASN A 137 -17.77 -3.14 25.00
C ASN A 137 -18.46 -2.43 23.82
N PRO A 138 -17.83 -1.43 23.17
CA PRO A 138 -18.40 -0.79 21.99
C PRO A 138 -18.63 -1.81 20.87
N SER A 139 -19.70 -1.63 20.08
CA SER A 139 -19.95 -2.49 18.93
C SER A 139 -18.89 -2.31 17.83
N GLN A 140 -18.87 -3.25 16.89
CA GLN A 140 -18.00 -3.13 15.72
C GLN A 140 -18.38 -1.94 14.84
N ASP A 141 -19.67 -1.59 14.76
CA ASP A 141 -20.15 -0.39 14.06
C ASP A 141 -19.54 0.87 14.67
N THR A 142 -19.63 1.04 15.98
CA THR A 142 -19.04 2.18 16.69
C THR A 142 -17.54 2.26 16.52
N GLN A 143 -16.83 1.14 16.71
CA GLN A 143 -15.37 1.09 16.53
C GLN A 143 -14.96 1.49 15.12
N PHE A 144 -15.61 0.91 14.09
CA PHE A 144 -15.35 1.23 12.69
C PHE A 144 -15.61 2.71 12.39
N LEU A 145 -16.77 3.23 12.80
CA LEU A 145 -17.18 4.60 12.48
C LEU A 145 -16.31 5.64 13.17
N VAL A 146 -15.98 5.43 14.44
CA VAL A 146 -15.09 6.35 15.16
C VAL A 146 -13.68 6.32 14.56
N CYS A 147 -13.10 5.14 14.30
CA CYS A 147 -11.79 5.06 13.64
C CYS A 147 -11.79 5.81 12.30
N ARG A 148 -12.85 5.64 11.49
CA ARG A 148 -13.00 6.30 10.20
C ARG A 148 -13.17 7.81 10.30
N ILE A 149 -14.00 8.29 11.24
CA ILE A 149 -14.20 9.73 11.48
C ILE A 149 -12.90 10.35 11.95
N LEU A 150 -12.23 9.75 12.95
CA LEU A 150 -10.95 10.23 13.46
C LEU A 150 -9.88 10.21 12.36
N PHE A 151 -9.85 9.21 11.49
CA PHE A 151 -8.96 9.20 10.33
C PHE A 151 -9.24 10.41 9.42
N PHE A 152 -10.49 10.66 9.04
CA PHE A 152 -10.83 11.82 8.22
C PHE A 152 -10.51 13.16 8.88
N MET A 153 -10.66 13.26 10.20
CA MET A 153 -10.36 14.46 10.98
C MET A 153 -8.85 14.71 11.11
N THR A 154 -8.02 13.65 11.12
CA THR A 154 -6.57 13.76 11.36
C THR A 154 -5.75 13.94 10.08
N VAL A 155 -6.33 13.75 8.90
CA VAL A 155 -5.67 14.03 7.62
C VAL A 155 -5.31 15.51 7.53
N ASN A 156 -4.01 15.83 7.42
CA ASN A 156 -3.46 17.18 7.38
C ASN A 156 -3.78 18.07 8.60
N ARG A 157 -4.06 17.48 9.76
CA ARG A 157 -4.41 18.19 11.01
C ARG A 157 -3.49 17.78 12.17
N ALA A 158 -2.27 18.32 12.17
CA ALA A 158 -1.26 18.03 13.19
C ALA A 158 -1.72 18.40 14.61
N ASP A 159 -2.49 19.48 14.73
CA ASP A 159 -3.09 19.95 15.98
C ASP A 159 -3.99 18.88 16.63
N LEU A 160 -4.89 18.28 15.85
CA LEU A 160 -5.79 17.23 16.34
C LEU A 160 -5.03 15.92 16.63
N VAL A 161 -4.00 15.60 15.85
CA VAL A 161 -3.14 14.44 16.11
C VAL A 161 -2.43 14.59 17.46
N THR A 162 -1.82 15.75 17.72
CA THR A 162 -1.18 16.03 19.02
C THR A 162 -2.19 15.96 20.17
N GLN A 163 -3.40 16.49 20.00
CA GLN A 163 -4.45 16.40 21.00
C GLN A 163 -4.82 14.93 21.32
N LEU A 164 -5.11 14.13 20.29
CA LEU A 164 -5.45 12.70 20.46
C LEU A 164 -4.34 11.90 21.14
N ILE A 165 -3.07 12.15 20.79
CA ILE A 165 -1.92 11.50 21.43
C ILE A 165 -1.82 11.89 22.91
N ASN A 166 -2.04 13.17 23.25
CA ASN A 166 -2.05 13.62 24.64
C ASN A 166 -3.19 12.98 25.44
N ASP A 167 -4.32 12.70 24.79
CA ASP A 167 -5.48 12.03 25.40
C ASP A 167 -5.35 10.50 25.45
N SER A 168 -4.18 9.93 25.12
CA SER A 168 -3.90 8.49 25.16
C SER A 168 -4.65 7.62 24.11
N ILE A 169 -4.81 8.13 22.87
CA ILE A 169 -5.46 7.39 21.77
C ILE A 169 -4.81 6.03 21.47
N GLU A 170 -3.52 5.86 21.79
CA GLU A 170 -2.79 4.60 21.61
C GLU A 170 -3.45 3.43 22.35
N LYS A 171 -3.99 3.67 23.56
CA LYS A 171 -4.67 2.63 24.36
C LYS A 171 -5.98 2.21 23.73
N THR A 172 -6.68 3.15 23.10
CA THR A 172 -7.93 2.88 22.38
C THR A 172 -7.66 2.03 21.16
N LEU A 173 -6.64 2.38 20.36
CA LEU A 173 -6.24 1.59 19.20
C LEU A 173 -5.78 0.19 19.62
N GLU A 174 -4.96 0.08 20.66
CA GLU A 174 -4.54 -1.21 21.22
C GLU A 174 -5.76 -2.08 21.60
N LYS A 175 -6.72 -1.52 22.33
CA LYS A 175 -7.94 -2.22 22.76
C LYS A 175 -8.78 -2.69 21.55
N ILE A 176 -8.97 -1.84 20.55
CA ILE A 176 -9.73 -2.17 19.33
C ILE A 176 -9.03 -3.29 18.54
N LEU A 177 -7.73 -3.13 18.30
CA LEU A 177 -6.93 -4.07 17.52
C LEU A 177 -6.89 -5.43 18.20
N THR A 178 -6.48 -5.48 19.47
CA THR A 178 -6.40 -6.72 20.25
C THR A 178 -7.73 -7.47 20.25
N ARG A 179 -8.85 -6.77 20.51
CA ARG A 179 -10.18 -7.41 20.52
C ARG A 179 -10.55 -8.02 19.16
N ASN A 180 -10.40 -7.27 18.07
CA ASN A 180 -10.85 -7.75 16.76
C ASN A 180 -9.90 -8.81 16.18
N VAL A 181 -8.59 -8.69 16.41
CA VAL A 181 -7.61 -9.71 16.02
C VAL A 181 -7.87 -11.02 16.77
N SER A 182 -8.14 -10.99 18.08
CA SER A 182 -8.53 -12.21 18.82
C SER A 182 -9.84 -12.85 18.34
N ILE A 183 -10.73 -12.10 17.68
CA ILE A 183 -11.92 -12.69 17.03
C ILE A 183 -11.51 -13.39 15.73
N LEU A 184 -10.59 -12.81 14.95
CA LEU A 184 -10.10 -13.38 13.70
C LEU A 184 -9.30 -14.67 13.93
N GLU A 185 -8.47 -14.73 14.97
CA GLU A 185 -7.69 -15.94 15.34
C GLU A 185 -8.56 -17.15 15.64
N LYS A 186 -9.73 -16.93 16.24
CA LYS A 186 -10.63 -18.02 16.67
C LYS A 186 -11.51 -18.54 15.54
N GLN A 187 -11.43 -17.96 14.35
CA GLN A 187 -12.29 -18.33 13.23
C GLN A 187 -11.57 -19.28 12.27
N ASP A 188 -12.00 -20.55 12.28
CA ASP A 188 -11.49 -21.62 11.39
C ASP A 188 -11.86 -21.44 9.91
N LYS A 189 -12.74 -20.47 9.56
CA LYS A 189 -13.19 -20.24 8.19
C LYS A 189 -13.03 -18.76 7.82
N PRO A 190 -12.65 -18.46 6.57
CA PRO A 190 -12.66 -17.08 6.08
C PRO A 190 -14.06 -16.51 6.26
N LEU A 191 -14.15 -15.33 6.90
CA LEU A 191 -15.41 -14.63 7.14
C LEU A 191 -16.24 -14.64 5.86
N GLU A 192 -17.38 -15.32 5.90
CA GLU A 192 -18.44 -15.04 4.93
C GLU A 192 -18.71 -13.53 5.07
N GLN A 193 -18.52 -12.77 3.98
CA GLN A 193 -18.65 -11.30 3.91
C GLN A 193 -20.11 -10.83 4.12
N GLN A 194 -20.87 -11.51 4.98
CA GLN A 194 -22.31 -11.32 5.19
C GLN A 194 -22.64 -9.93 5.74
N THR A 195 -21.70 -9.27 6.42
CA THR A 195 -21.86 -7.90 6.90
C THR A 195 -20.73 -6.98 6.42
N LEU A 196 -21.09 -5.77 6.00
CA LEU A 196 -20.16 -4.73 5.54
C LEU A 196 -19.15 -4.33 6.63
N ILE A 197 -19.61 -4.31 7.89
CA ILE A 197 -18.78 -4.07 9.07
C ILE A 197 -18.55 -5.43 9.75
N ASN A 198 -17.30 -5.79 9.93
CA ASN A 198 -16.84 -7.06 10.48
C ASN A 198 -15.45 -6.88 11.10
N PRO A 199 -14.87 -7.88 11.79
CA PRO A 199 -13.58 -7.70 12.47
C PRO A 199 -12.44 -7.29 11.53
N VAL A 200 -12.43 -7.74 10.27
CA VAL A 200 -11.41 -7.35 9.28
C VAL A 200 -11.51 -5.86 8.96
N THR A 201 -12.72 -5.35 8.69
CA THR A 201 -12.90 -3.94 8.31
C THR A 201 -12.67 -3.00 9.50
N VAL A 202 -13.06 -3.38 10.72
CA VAL A 202 -12.74 -2.64 11.95
C VAL A 202 -11.22 -2.56 12.16
N THR A 203 -10.54 -3.70 12.09
CA THR A 203 -9.08 -3.78 12.23
C THR A 203 -8.39 -2.92 11.17
N SER A 204 -8.90 -2.94 9.94
CA SER A 204 -8.36 -2.14 8.83
C SER A 204 -8.49 -0.64 9.06
N GLU A 205 -9.64 -0.15 9.53
CA GLU A 205 -9.81 1.28 9.84
C GLU A 205 -8.94 1.71 11.05
N ALA A 206 -8.81 0.85 12.06
CA ALA A 206 -7.93 1.12 13.19
C ALA A 206 -6.45 1.21 12.76
N LEU A 207 -5.98 0.31 11.89
CA LEU A 207 -4.61 0.34 11.36
C LEU A 207 -4.36 1.56 10.45
N LYS A 208 -5.33 1.99 9.65
CA LYS A 208 -5.23 3.25 8.88
C LYS A 208 -5.11 4.46 9.78
N LEU A 209 -5.93 4.51 10.84
CA LEU A 209 -5.85 5.58 11.83
C LEU A 209 -4.48 5.56 12.52
N LEU A 210 -4.01 4.40 12.98
CA LEU A 210 -2.69 4.22 13.58
C LEU A 210 -1.57 4.74 12.66
N PHE A 211 -1.56 4.28 11.40
CA PHE A 211 -0.61 4.73 10.39
C PHE A 211 -0.62 6.25 10.23
N ASN A 212 -1.81 6.85 10.09
CA ASN A 212 -1.94 8.30 9.90
C ASN A 212 -1.47 9.10 11.12
N LEU A 213 -1.85 8.67 12.33
CA LEU A 213 -1.42 9.31 13.58
C LEU A 213 0.10 9.30 13.70
N MET A 214 0.73 8.13 13.49
CA MET A 214 2.18 8.00 13.56
C MET A 214 2.89 8.81 12.47
N LEU A 215 2.39 8.76 11.23
CA LEU A 215 2.98 9.49 10.10
C LEU A 215 2.93 11.02 10.32
N VAL A 216 1.79 11.53 10.78
CA VAL A 216 1.62 12.98 11.03
C VAL A 216 2.46 13.41 12.22
N ASP A 217 2.48 12.65 13.32
CA ASP A 217 3.29 12.96 14.49
C ASP A 217 4.79 12.93 14.16
N LEU A 218 5.26 11.92 13.44
CA LEU A 218 6.65 11.78 12.98
C LEU A 218 7.13 12.97 12.13
N ARG A 219 6.25 13.53 11.28
CA ARG A 219 6.58 14.71 10.46
C ARG A 219 6.74 15.99 11.29
N ASN A 220 6.16 16.02 12.49
CA ASN A 220 6.18 17.19 13.38
C ASN A 220 7.19 17.05 14.53
N GLN A 221 7.63 15.82 14.85
CA GLN A 221 8.64 15.56 15.86
C GLN A 221 10.05 15.49 15.28
N THR A 222 11.05 15.77 16.11
CA THR A 222 12.46 15.65 15.75
C THR A 222 13.04 14.25 15.97
N ASP A 223 12.40 13.44 16.83
CA ASP A 223 12.85 12.09 17.17
C ASP A 223 11.80 11.03 16.78
N PRO A 224 12.06 10.22 15.75
CA PRO A 224 11.17 9.14 15.32
C PRO A 224 10.88 8.08 16.38
N GLN A 225 11.79 7.89 17.34
CA GLN A 225 11.68 6.82 18.31
C GLN A 225 10.58 7.11 19.35
N THR A 226 10.37 8.38 19.68
CA THR A 226 9.37 8.80 20.69
C THR A 226 7.94 8.45 20.27
N THR A 227 7.55 8.69 19.02
CA THR A 227 6.22 8.31 18.50
C THR A 227 6.02 6.80 18.52
N ALA A 228 7.00 6.05 17.99
CA ALA A 228 6.93 4.59 17.93
C ALA A 228 6.81 3.96 19.33
N GLU A 229 7.54 4.49 20.31
CA GLU A 229 7.50 4.04 21.69
C GLU A 229 6.12 4.18 22.33
N ARG A 230 5.39 5.26 22.02
CA ARG A 230 4.01 5.47 22.51
C ARG A 230 3.06 4.41 21.97
N PHE A 231 3.12 4.12 20.69
CA PHE A 231 2.22 3.17 20.04
C PHE A 231 2.69 1.70 20.11
N LYS A 232 3.81 1.41 20.77
CA LYS A 232 4.46 0.09 20.71
C LYS A 232 3.56 -1.10 21.06
N GLN A 233 2.56 -0.93 21.94
CA GLN A 233 1.62 -2.02 22.27
C GLN A 233 0.73 -2.42 21.09
N CYS A 234 0.52 -1.53 20.11
CA CYS A 234 -0.18 -1.87 18.86
C CYS A 234 0.62 -2.84 17.97
N LEU A 235 1.92 -3.06 18.21
CA LEU A 235 2.71 -4.06 17.49
C LEU A 235 2.26 -5.49 17.79
N VAL A 236 1.76 -5.78 18.98
CA VAL A 236 1.31 -7.13 19.36
C VAL A 236 0.20 -7.64 18.42
N PRO A 237 -0.94 -6.94 18.26
CA PRO A 237 -1.96 -7.38 17.31
C PRO A 237 -1.47 -7.35 15.85
N ILE A 238 -0.50 -6.49 15.48
CA ILE A 238 0.12 -6.52 14.14
C ILE A 238 0.89 -7.82 13.92
N PHE A 239 1.67 -8.28 14.91
CA PHE A 239 2.38 -9.56 14.82
C PHE A 239 1.40 -10.73 14.68
N HIS A 240 0.33 -10.73 15.47
CA HIS A 240 -0.69 -11.77 15.36
C HIS A 240 -1.39 -11.78 13.98
N ILE A 241 -1.66 -10.62 13.38
CA ILE A 241 -2.16 -10.55 11.99
C ILE A 241 -1.18 -11.20 11.02
N LEU A 242 0.11 -10.94 11.16
CA LEU A 242 1.13 -11.40 10.21
C LEU A 242 1.47 -12.89 10.36
N TYR A 243 1.44 -13.44 11.58
CA TYR A 243 1.91 -14.79 11.87
C TYR A 243 0.79 -15.81 12.14
N GLU A 244 -0.38 -15.39 12.62
CA GLU A 244 -1.49 -16.30 12.98
C GLU A 244 -2.64 -16.28 11.95
N ILE A 245 -2.92 -15.11 11.35
CA ILE A 245 -4.04 -15.00 10.38
C ILE A 245 -3.56 -15.42 9.00
N PRO A 246 -4.20 -16.44 8.36
CA PRO A 246 -3.86 -16.84 7.01
C PRO A 246 -4.07 -15.70 6.01
N PRO A 247 -3.09 -15.39 5.15
CA PRO A 247 -3.25 -14.37 4.13
C PRO A 247 -4.20 -14.84 3.01
N ALA A 248 -4.80 -13.89 2.30
CA ALA A 248 -5.64 -14.20 1.15
C ALA A 248 -4.83 -14.78 -0.01
N GLU A 249 -5.45 -15.63 -0.81
CA GLU A 249 -4.86 -16.21 -2.02
C GLU A 249 -5.66 -15.76 -3.26
N PRO A 250 -5.01 -15.54 -4.42
CA PRO A 250 -3.57 -15.63 -4.67
C PRO A 250 -2.79 -14.38 -4.24
N GLN A 251 -3.48 -13.31 -3.82
CA GLN A 251 -2.88 -12.01 -3.51
C GLN A 251 -2.93 -11.73 -1.99
N PRO A 252 -1.82 -11.96 -1.25
CA PRO A 252 -1.84 -11.87 0.21
C PRO A 252 -1.90 -10.44 0.75
N MET A 253 -1.47 -9.45 -0.04
CA MET A 253 -1.42 -8.05 0.37
C MET A 253 -2.77 -7.33 0.19
N VAL A 254 -3.80 -7.87 0.84
CA VAL A 254 -5.13 -7.26 1.03
C VAL A 254 -5.39 -7.01 2.51
N PRO A 255 -6.38 -6.22 2.91
CA PRO A 255 -6.70 -6.07 4.33
C PRO A 255 -7.12 -7.40 4.96
N PRO A 256 -6.67 -7.73 6.19
CA PRO A 256 -5.97 -6.84 7.13
C PRO A 256 -4.43 -6.77 6.92
N HIS A 257 -3.80 -7.74 6.25
CA HIS A 257 -2.34 -7.83 6.09
C HIS A 257 -1.71 -6.58 5.46
N SER A 258 -2.30 -6.04 4.39
CA SER A 258 -1.80 -4.81 3.76
C SER A 258 -1.72 -3.63 4.74
N GLN A 259 -2.75 -3.44 5.57
CA GLN A 259 -2.80 -2.35 6.55
C GLN A 259 -1.86 -2.60 7.72
N ALA A 260 -1.65 -3.87 8.09
CA ALA A 260 -0.68 -4.26 9.11
C ALA A 260 0.75 -3.95 8.66
N ILE A 261 1.08 -4.20 7.38
CA ILE A 261 2.36 -3.82 6.79
C ILE A 261 2.52 -2.30 6.72
N HIS A 262 1.49 -1.55 6.32
CA HIS A 262 1.52 -0.07 6.34
C HIS A 262 1.83 0.45 7.75
N ALA A 263 1.13 -0.06 8.77
CA ALA A 263 1.37 0.35 10.15
C ALA A 263 2.77 -0.07 10.65
N LEU A 264 3.22 -1.30 10.36
CA LEU A 264 4.53 -1.81 10.77
C LEU A 264 5.69 -0.97 10.19
N MET A 265 5.53 -0.45 8.97
CA MET A 265 6.51 0.42 8.32
C MET A 265 6.83 1.70 9.14
N GLN A 266 5.94 2.12 10.04
CA GLN A 266 6.14 3.31 10.89
C GLN A 266 7.01 3.04 12.12
N TYR A 267 7.35 1.78 12.42
CA TYR A 267 8.14 1.44 13.60
C TYR A 267 9.61 1.24 13.25
N PRO A 268 10.55 1.87 13.99
CA PRO A 268 11.97 1.53 13.87
C PRO A 268 12.22 0.12 14.41
N PHE A 269 13.25 -0.54 13.87
CA PHE A 269 13.57 -1.91 14.23
C PHE A 269 13.82 -2.11 15.74
N SER A 270 14.41 -1.13 16.43
CA SER A 270 14.66 -1.21 17.87
C SER A 270 13.39 -1.46 18.68
N VAL A 271 12.30 -0.75 18.36
CA VAL A 271 11.00 -0.89 19.02
C VAL A 271 10.32 -2.21 18.62
N ILE A 272 10.40 -2.58 17.32
CA ILE A 272 9.90 -3.88 16.85
C ILE A 272 10.57 -5.02 17.63
N GLN A 273 11.89 -4.98 17.76
CA GLN A 273 12.67 -5.99 18.46
C GLN A 273 12.37 -6.01 19.97
N GLU A 274 12.19 -4.86 20.61
CA GLU A 274 11.83 -4.77 22.02
C GLU A 274 10.50 -5.48 22.29
N VAL A 275 9.45 -5.14 21.53
CA VAL A 275 8.11 -5.73 21.71
C VAL A 275 8.12 -7.21 21.33
N TRP A 276 8.81 -7.60 20.24
CA TRP A 276 8.93 -9.00 19.86
C TRP A 276 9.54 -9.85 21.00
N ARG A 277 10.62 -9.36 21.61
CA ARG A 277 11.30 -10.04 22.73
C ARG A 277 10.45 -10.10 24.00
N SER A 278 9.48 -9.20 24.18
CA SER A 278 8.58 -9.25 25.33
C SER A 278 7.48 -10.31 25.18
N GLN A 279 7.20 -10.79 23.96
CA GLN A 279 6.18 -11.81 23.68
C GLN A 279 6.73 -13.24 23.83
N THR A 280 7.38 -13.55 24.96
CA THR A 280 8.08 -14.85 25.14
C THR A 280 7.15 -16.06 25.10
N GLU A 281 5.96 -15.96 25.70
CA GLU A 281 4.99 -17.05 25.72
C GLU A 281 4.47 -17.36 24.32
N TRP A 282 4.07 -16.32 23.58
CA TRP A 282 3.58 -16.46 22.21
C TRP A 282 4.69 -16.88 21.23
N THR A 283 5.86 -16.24 21.23
CA THR A 283 6.95 -16.61 20.31
C THR A 283 7.44 -18.06 20.49
N SER A 284 7.32 -18.61 21.69
CA SER A 284 7.62 -20.03 21.95
C SER A 284 6.65 -21.02 21.29
N THR A 285 5.46 -20.58 20.87
CA THR A 285 4.54 -21.42 20.07
C THR A 285 4.90 -21.43 18.59
N LEU A 286 5.64 -20.42 18.12
CA LEU A 286 6.05 -20.29 16.72
C LEU A 286 7.36 -21.03 16.43
N TYR A 287 8.34 -20.97 17.34
CA TYR A 287 9.65 -21.59 17.16
C TYR A 287 10.29 -21.98 18.50
N ASN A 288 11.19 -22.97 18.46
CA ASN A 288 11.94 -23.43 19.63
C ASN A 288 13.32 -22.78 19.75
N THR A 289 13.90 -22.36 18.63
CA THR A 289 15.23 -21.74 18.57
C THR A 289 15.21 -20.40 17.87
N LEU A 290 16.17 -19.52 18.20
CA LEU A 290 16.28 -18.21 17.53
C LEU A 290 16.55 -18.33 16.03
N GLU A 291 17.29 -19.36 15.61
CA GLU A 291 17.57 -19.65 14.20
C GLU A 291 16.29 -20.01 13.43
N GLU A 292 15.43 -20.85 14.02
CA GLU A 292 14.10 -21.14 13.47
C GLU A 292 13.25 -19.86 13.36
N GLY A 293 13.26 -19.00 14.39
CA GLY A 293 12.52 -17.74 14.38
C GLY A 293 12.97 -16.77 13.28
N VAL A 294 14.29 -16.70 13.04
CA VAL A 294 14.87 -15.95 11.90
C VAL A 294 14.37 -16.51 10.58
N GLN A 295 14.40 -17.83 10.41
CA GLN A 295 13.99 -18.50 9.18
C GLN A 295 12.49 -18.33 8.90
N ILE A 296 11.64 -18.43 9.92
CA ILE A 296 10.18 -18.19 9.81
C ILE A 296 9.92 -16.75 9.39
N THR A 297 10.58 -15.79 10.03
CA THR A 297 10.43 -14.36 9.72
C THR A 297 10.84 -14.06 8.27
N ALA A 298 12.01 -14.52 7.85
CA ALA A 298 12.47 -14.32 6.47
C ALA A 298 11.52 -14.99 5.45
N ASN A 299 11.06 -16.21 5.73
CA ASN A 299 10.11 -16.92 4.87
C ASN A 299 8.76 -16.21 4.77
N LEU A 300 8.25 -15.68 5.88
CA LEU A 300 6.97 -14.96 5.90
C LEU A 300 7.01 -13.77 4.94
N PHE A 301 7.98 -12.86 5.11
CA PHE A 301 8.07 -11.67 4.27
C PHE A 301 8.44 -11.98 2.83
N PHE A 302 9.32 -12.95 2.60
CA PHE A 302 9.62 -13.45 1.25
C PHE A 302 8.35 -13.98 0.56
N ASN A 303 7.56 -14.82 1.24
CA ASN A 303 6.36 -15.41 0.65
C ASN A 303 5.28 -14.38 0.37
N LEU A 304 5.07 -13.41 1.28
CA LEU A 304 4.15 -12.28 1.06
C LEU A 304 4.57 -11.50 -0.20
N LEU A 305 5.84 -11.14 -0.31
CA LEU A 305 6.35 -10.39 -1.47
C LEU A 305 6.25 -11.20 -2.75
N ASN A 306 6.70 -12.46 -2.72
CA ASN A 306 6.71 -13.33 -3.88
C ASN A 306 5.32 -13.53 -4.47
N LYS A 307 4.35 -13.93 -3.64
CA LYS A 307 2.96 -14.12 -4.09
C LYS A 307 2.35 -12.81 -4.58
N SER A 308 2.61 -11.69 -3.89
CA SER A 308 2.05 -10.41 -4.30
C SER A 308 2.56 -9.88 -5.62
N VAL A 309 3.86 -10.03 -5.88
CA VAL A 309 4.46 -9.62 -7.14
C VAL A 309 3.90 -10.44 -8.30
N HIS A 310 3.79 -11.76 -8.14
CA HIS A 310 3.22 -12.64 -9.17
C HIS A 310 1.72 -12.42 -9.40
N ALA A 311 0.97 -12.08 -8.35
CA ALA A 311 -0.45 -11.78 -8.48
C ALA A 311 -0.72 -10.42 -9.14
N LEU A 312 0.12 -9.41 -8.90
CA LEU A 312 -0.04 -8.06 -9.45
C LEU A 312 0.55 -7.91 -10.85
N ILE A 313 1.63 -8.62 -11.16
CA ILE A 313 2.39 -8.48 -12.41
C ILE A 313 2.55 -9.88 -13.03
N PRO A 314 1.47 -10.57 -13.42
CA PRO A 314 1.52 -12.00 -13.77
C PRO A 314 2.38 -12.34 -15.00
N ASN A 315 2.57 -11.38 -15.91
CA ASN A 315 3.42 -11.49 -17.10
C ASN A 315 4.91 -11.21 -16.79
N GLY A 316 5.22 -10.75 -15.58
CA GLY A 316 6.54 -10.28 -15.17
C GLY A 316 7.02 -8.97 -15.77
N ASN A 317 6.26 -8.32 -16.68
CA ASN A 317 6.64 -7.04 -17.26
C ASN A 317 6.00 -5.89 -16.46
N PRO A 318 6.78 -5.12 -15.67
CA PRO A 318 6.25 -4.03 -14.85
C PRO A 318 5.78 -2.82 -15.65
N ASP A 319 6.20 -2.68 -16.91
CA ASP A 319 5.85 -1.57 -17.80
C ASP A 319 4.91 -2.05 -18.93
N ASP A 320 4.06 -3.05 -18.66
CA ASP A 320 3.02 -3.49 -19.61
C ASP A 320 1.85 -2.51 -19.61
N ASP A 321 1.43 -2.06 -20.80
CA ASP A 321 0.28 -1.16 -21.03
C ASP A 321 -1.02 -1.67 -20.37
N ALA A 322 -1.17 -2.98 -20.17
CA ALA A 322 -2.31 -3.57 -19.47
C ALA A 322 -2.43 -3.12 -17.99
N LEU A 323 -1.36 -2.56 -17.42
CA LEU A 323 -1.28 -2.11 -16.03
C LEU A 323 -1.52 -0.59 -15.84
N ASP A 324 -1.83 0.15 -16.91
CA ASP A 324 -1.96 1.63 -16.92
C ASP A 324 -2.81 2.21 -15.77
N HIS A 325 -3.87 1.53 -15.37
CA HIS A 325 -4.77 1.98 -14.30
C HIS A 325 -4.42 1.42 -12.91
N GLN A 326 -3.42 0.54 -12.82
CA GLN A 326 -3.08 -0.19 -11.60
C GLN A 326 -1.73 0.23 -11.01
N TYR A 327 -0.88 0.98 -11.74
CA TYR A 327 0.45 1.36 -11.27
C TYR A 327 0.47 1.99 -9.86
N GLN A 328 -0.42 2.95 -9.60
CA GLN A 328 -0.53 3.58 -8.28
C GLN A 328 -0.91 2.59 -7.18
N GLN A 329 -1.82 1.66 -7.49
CA GLN A 329 -2.24 0.62 -6.56
C GLN A 329 -1.09 -0.34 -6.28
N ILE A 330 -0.38 -0.78 -7.31
CA ILE A 330 0.79 -1.67 -7.18
C ILE A 330 1.87 -1.01 -6.32
N ASP A 331 2.20 0.26 -6.58
CA ASP A 331 3.17 1.03 -5.80
C ASP A 331 2.75 1.11 -4.32
N SER A 332 1.47 1.41 -4.06
CA SER A 332 0.93 1.50 -2.70
C SER A 332 0.93 0.17 -1.92
N ILE A 333 1.00 -0.97 -2.63
CA ILE A 333 1.03 -2.32 -2.07
C ILE A 333 2.47 -2.81 -1.86
N LEU A 334 3.30 -2.75 -2.90
CA LEU A 334 4.63 -3.36 -2.89
C LEU A 334 5.67 -2.52 -2.14
N SER A 335 5.65 -1.19 -2.33
CA SER A 335 6.66 -0.31 -1.73
C SER A 335 6.71 -0.43 -0.20
N PRO A 336 5.58 -0.40 0.53
CA PRO A 336 5.61 -0.53 1.99
C PRO A 336 6.11 -1.89 2.49
N LEU A 337 5.76 -2.98 1.79
CA LEU A 337 6.26 -4.30 2.12
C LEU A 337 7.79 -4.39 1.97
N LEU A 338 8.32 -3.86 0.88
CA LEU A 338 9.76 -3.80 0.63
C LEU A 338 10.50 -2.95 1.67
N LEU A 339 9.91 -1.83 2.09
CA LEU A 339 10.48 -0.98 3.14
C LEU A 339 10.47 -1.65 4.51
N VAL A 340 9.43 -2.43 4.85
CA VAL A 340 9.45 -3.27 6.06
C VAL A 340 10.55 -4.34 5.97
N ILE A 341 10.69 -5.01 4.83
CA ILE A 341 11.76 -5.99 4.60
C ILE A 341 13.13 -5.34 4.78
N ARG A 342 13.33 -4.14 4.22
CA ARG A 342 14.56 -3.34 4.39
C ARG A 342 14.84 -3.10 5.87
N THR A 343 13.87 -2.59 6.63
CA THR A 343 14.03 -2.28 8.06
C THR A 343 14.39 -3.51 8.89
N LEU A 344 13.78 -4.66 8.59
CA LEU A 344 14.09 -5.93 9.28
C LEU A 344 15.49 -6.45 8.93
N ALA A 345 15.89 -6.37 7.65
CA ALA A 345 17.21 -6.78 7.20
C ALA A 345 18.33 -5.85 7.73
N GLU A 346 18.08 -4.54 7.79
CA GLU A 346 19.03 -3.57 8.34
C GLU A 346 19.26 -3.81 9.84
N GLY A 347 18.18 -4.10 10.58
CA GLY A 347 18.23 -4.29 12.02
C GLY A 347 18.70 -5.67 12.51
N ASN A 348 18.57 -6.72 11.69
CA ASN A 348 18.93 -8.09 12.07
C ASN A 348 19.78 -8.78 10.99
N PRO A 349 21.11 -8.91 11.21
CA PRO A 349 22.02 -9.55 10.25
C PRO A 349 21.64 -10.98 9.88
N ALA A 350 21.07 -11.78 10.80
CA ALA A 350 20.67 -13.15 10.51
C ALA A 350 19.43 -13.20 9.58
N VAL A 351 18.48 -12.27 9.79
CA VAL A 351 17.33 -12.12 8.88
C VAL A 351 17.80 -11.60 7.52
N ARG A 352 18.76 -10.68 7.49
CA ARG A 352 19.38 -10.17 6.26
C ARG A 352 20.00 -11.28 5.43
N GLU A 353 20.82 -12.12 6.02
CA GLU A 353 21.49 -13.24 5.34
C GLU A 353 20.46 -14.20 4.72
N CYS A 354 19.43 -14.57 5.49
CA CYS A 354 18.36 -15.46 5.02
C CYS A 354 17.51 -14.84 3.90
N LEU A 355 17.22 -13.53 3.99
CA LEU A 355 16.52 -12.81 2.92
C LEU A 355 17.39 -12.65 1.67
N ALA A 356 18.68 -12.37 1.83
CA ALA A 356 19.63 -12.24 0.73
C ALA A 356 19.72 -13.54 -0.08
N GLU A 357 19.81 -14.69 0.59
CA GLU A 357 19.81 -16.02 -0.05
C GLU A 357 18.54 -16.27 -0.90
N LYS A 358 17.39 -15.77 -0.46
CA LYS A 358 16.09 -16.00 -1.12
C LYS A 358 15.75 -14.98 -2.20
N MET A 359 16.13 -13.71 -2.00
CA MET A 359 15.69 -12.59 -2.83
C MET A 359 16.71 -12.19 -3.88
N LEU A 360 18.01 -12.45 -3.69
CA LEU A 360 19.05 -12.15 -4.68
C LEU A 360 19.19 -13.29 -5.70
N PRO A 361 19.75 -13.02 -6.89
CA PRO A 361 19.96 -14.06 -7.90
C PRO A 361 20.84 -15.20 -7.40
N SER A 362 20.33 -16.42 -7.52
CA SER A 362 21.07 -17.65 -7.24
C SER A 362 22.02 -18.01 -8.38
N GLU A 363 22.91 -18.97 -8.14
CA GLU A 363 23.80 -19.56 -9.15
C GLU A 363 23.06 -20.01 -10.42
N GLU A 364 21.87 -20.59 -10.26
CA GLU A 364 21.03 -21.04 -11.37
C GLU A 364 20.45 -19.87 -12.18
N ASP A 365 20.14 -18.75 -11.53
CA ASP A 365 19.55 -17.58 -12.18
C ASP A 365 20.56 -16.88 -13.09
N ARG A 366 21.87 -17.12 -12.87
CA ARG A 366 22.98 -16.57 -13.66
C ARG A 366 23.31 -17.37 -14.92
N LEU A 367 22.60 -18.46 -15.19
CA LEU A 367 22.71 -19.19 -16.47
C LEU A 367 22.10 -18.43 -17.66
N ARG A 368 21.41 -17.33 -17.38
CA ARG A 368 20.82 -16.39 -18.34
C ARG A 368 20.95 -14.98 -17.77
N PRO A 369 20.64 -13.93 -18.54
CA PRO A 369 20.61 -12.58 -17.97
C PRO A 369 19.65 -12.54 -16.79
N VAL A 370 20.08 -11.98 -15.66
CA VAL A 370 19.37 -12.11 -14.36
C VAL A 370 17.97 -11.50 -14.37
N HIS A 371 17.66 -10.65 -15.36
CA HIS A 371 16.34 -10.07 -15.59
C HIS A 371 15.39 -10.98 -16.40
N GLN A 372 15.84 -12.09 -16.99
CA GLN A 372 15.08 -12.96 -17.92
C GLN A 372 14.48 -14.21 -17.26
N GLY A 373 14.25 -14.17 -15.95
CA GLY A 373 13.61 -15.25 -15.18
C GLY A 373 12.15 -15.02 -14.81
N ASP A 374 11.51 -16.10 -14.37
CA ASP A 374 10.15 -16.15 -13.83
C ASP A 374 10.12 -16.14 -12.29
N LYS A 375 11.25 -16.36 -11.63
CA LYS A 375 11.38 -16.29 -10.16
C LYS A 375 11.44 -14.84 -9.66
N LEU A 376 11.23 -14.67 -8.35
CA LEU A 376 11.26 -13.36 -7.68
C LEU A 376 12.50 -12.50 -8.01
N PRO A 377 13.74 -13.00 -7.99
CA PRO A 377 14.92 -12.16 -8.26
C PRO A 377 14.83 -11.46 -9.63
N ALA A 378 14.38 -12.17 -10.66
CA ALA A 378 14.24 -11.61 -12.00
C ALA A 378 13.14 -10.55 -12.08
N TYR A 379 12.01 -10.76 -11.40
CA TYR A 379 10.95 -9.76 -11.27
C TYR A 379 11.44 -8.49 -10.58
N MET A 380 12.16 -8.64 -9.47
CA MET A 380 12.71 -7.51 -8.72
C MET A 380 13.69 -6.69 -9.58
N ILE A 381 14.58 -7.36 -10.32
CA ILE A 381 15.53 -6.67 -11.21
C ILE A 381 14.82 -5.89 -12.32
N ARG A 382 13.75 -6.45 -12.92
CA ARG A 382 12.94 -5.69 -13.90
C ARG A 382 12.22 -4.51 -13.26
N LEU A 383 11.70 -4.67 -12.05
CA LEU A 383 11.06 -3.59 -11.30
C LEU A 383 12.04 -2.48 -10.88
N MET A 384 13.32 -2.80 -10.64
CA MET A 384 14.37 -1.82 -10.36
C MET A 384 14.63 -0.85 -11.52
N THR A 385 14.22 -1.21 -12.73
CA THR A 385 14.35 -0.38 -13.93
C THR A 385 13.02 0.17 -14.44
N SER A 386 11.90 -0.12 -13.75
CA SER A 386 10.57 0.36 -14.17
C SER A 386 10.47 1.88 -14.08
N THR A 387 9.87 2.46 -15.10
CA THR A 387 9.58 3.90 -15.14
C THR A 387 8.17 4.20 -14.62
N MET A 388 7.27 3.22 -14.66
CA MET A 388 5.87 3.36 -14.23
C MET A 388 5.66 3.15 -12.72
N LEU A 389 6.58 2.46 -12.05
CA LEU A 389 6.50 2.11 -10.62
C LEU A 389 7.65 2.74 -9.79
N PRO A 390 7.76 4.07 -9.72
CA PRO A 390 8.92 4.72 -9.11
C PRO A 390 9.06 4.47 -7.61
N GLN A 391 7.96 4.29 -6.86
CA GLN A 391 8.04 4.05 -5.41
C GLN A 391 8.51 2.63 -5.11
N THR A 392 7.99 1.65 -5.86
CA THR A 392 8.43 0.25 -5.78
C THR A 392 9.89 0.14 -6.21
N ARG A 393 10.27 0.75 -7.34
CA ARG A 393 11.64 0.80 -7.81
C ARG A 393 12.61 1.26 -6.72
N ASN A 394 12.35 2.43 -6.14
CA ASN A 394 13.22 3.01 -5.12
C ASN A 394 13.28 2.11 -3.87
N ALA A 395 12.16 1.53 -3.45
CA ALA A 395 12.11 0.61 -2.32
C ALA A 395 12.93 -0.66 -2.59
N ILE A 396 12.83 -1.28 -3.78
CA ILE A 396 13.65 -2.46 -4.13
C ILE A 396 15.14 -2.11 -4.08
N CYS A 397 15.55 -1.00 -4.70
CA CYS A 397 16.96 -0.62 -4.72
C CYS A 397 17.51 -0.41 -3.30
N GLU A 398 16.75 0.26 -2.44
CA GLU A 398 17.11 0.45 -1.03
C GLU A 398 17.18 -0.87 -0.26
N THR A 399 16.21 -1.78 -0.46
CA THR A 399 16.20 -3.12 0.15
C THR A 399 17.40 -3.95 -0.31
N TYR A 400 17.63 -4.05 -1.62
CA TYR A 400 18.73 -4.84 -2.17
C TYR A 400 20.10 -4.29 -1.77
N PHE A 401 20.25 -2.97 -1.68
CA PHE A 401 21.48 -2.37 -1.19
C PHE A 401 21.77 -2.79 0.26
N VAL A 402 20.76 -2.77 1.14
CA VAL A 402 20.88 -3.30 2.51
C VAL A 402 21.22 -4.79 2.51
N LEU A 403 20.54 -5.60 1.68
CA LEU A 403 20.85 -7.04 1.55
C LEU A 403 22.29 -7.30 1.08
N CYS A 404 22.90 -6.35 0.36
CA CYS A 404 24.28 -6.40 -0.09
C CYS A 404 25.27 -5.72 0.88
N ASP A 405 24.93 -5.64 2.17
CA ASP A 405 25.73 -4.99 3.22
C ASP A 405 26.06 -3.51 2.95
N GLU A 406 25.22 -2.82 2.17
CA GLU A 406 25.46 -1.44 1.73
C GLU A 406 26.78 -1.25 0.95
N ASP A 407 27.26 -2.33 0.32
CA ASP A 407 28.45 -2.32 -0.51
C ASP A 407 28.07 -2.20 -1.99
N ALA A 408 28.54 -1.13 -2.64
CA ALA A 408 28.23 -0.85 -4.04
C ALA A 408 28.78 -1.90 -5.02
N ASN A 409 29.91 -2.54 -4.70
CA ASN A 409 30.50 -3.58 -5.53
C ASN A 409 29.69 -4.87 -5.43
N LYS A 410 29.36 -5.30 -4.21
CA LYS A 410 28.47 -6.46 -3.99
C LYS A 410 27.12 -6.25 -4.66
N PHE A 411 26.51 -5.08 -4.46
CA PHE A 411 25.24 -4.74 -5.07
C PHE A 411 25.32 -4.82 -6.61
N THR A 412 26.35 -4.23 -7.21
CA THR A 412 26.58 -4.28 -8.66
C THR A 412 26.80 -5.70 -9.19
N GLN A 413 27.59 -6.53 -8.49
CA GLN A 413 27.80 -7.93 -8.86
C GLN A 413 26.50 -8.75 -8.80
N GLN A 414 25.59 -8.40 -7.88
CA GLN A 414 24.31 -9.08 -7.73
C GLN A 414 23.30 -8.72 -8.82
N VAL A 415 23.12 -7.43 -9.10
CA VAL A 415 22.03 -6.95 -9.97
C VAL A 415 22.46 -6.56 -11.38
N GLY A 416 23.77 -6.42 -11.62
CA GLY A 416 24.35 -5.86 -12.84
C GLY A 416 24.50 -4.32 -12.77
N TYR A 417 25.63 -3.83 -13.28
CA TYR A 417 26.02 -2.42 -13.32
C TYR A 417 24.96 -1.54 -13.99
N GLY A 418 24.41 -1.98 -15.11
CA GLY A 418 23.38 -1.21 -15.84
C GLY A 418 22.13 -0.95 -15.00
N ASN A 419 21.73 -1.92 -14.16
CA ASN A 419 20.57 -1.80 -13.29
C ASN A 419 20.90 -1.01 -12.00
N ALA A 420 22.14 -1.13 -11.50
CA ALA A 420 22.57 -0.51 -10.24
C ALA A 420 22.94 0.97 -10.37
N ILE A 421 23.56 1.38 -11.49
CA ILE A 421 24.26 2.67 -11.58
C ILE A 421 23.34 3.87 -11.37
N GLY A 422 22.11 3.84 -11.90
CA GLY A 422 21.15 4.93 -11.72
C GLY A 422 20.81 5.18 -10.26
N PHE A 423 20.66 4.12 -9.47
CA PHE A 423 20.43 4.21 -8.03
C PHE A 423 21.68 4.71 -7.28
N LEU A 424 22.85 4.14 -7.56
CA LEU A 424 24.10 4.49 -6.87
C LEU A 424 24.48 5.97 -7.08
N VAL A 425 24.34 6.48 -8.31
CA VAL A 425 24.56 7.89 -8.63
C VAL A 425 23.57 8.78 -7.88
N ASN A 426 22.29 8.43 -7.85
CA ASN A 426 21.28 9.18 -7.09
C ASN A 426 21.55 9.17 -5.59
N LYS A 427 22.14 8.09 -5.07
CA LYS A 427 22.56 7.95 -3.67
C LYS A 427 23.88 8.67 -3.36
N GLY A 428 24.54 9.26 -4.36
CA GLY A 428 25.79 10.00 -4.21
C GLY A 428 27.03 9.10 -4.12
N ILE A 429 26.93 7.84 -4.54
CA ILE A 429 28.03 6.88 -4.53
C ILE A 429 28.64 6.83 -5.94
N PRO A 430 29.83 7.42 -6.16
CA PRO A 430 30.49 7.36 -7.47
C PRO A 430 30.99 5.95 -7.74
N MET A 431 30.74 5.46 -8.96
CA MET A 431 31.16 4.13 -9.41
C MET A 431 31.75 4.25 -10.81
N GLU A 432 32.93 3.67 -11.04
CA GLU A 432 33.56 3.66 -12.36
C GLU A 432 32.97 2.54 -13.22
N PRO A 433 32.73 2.76 -14.53
CA PRO A 433 32.30 1.68 -15.40
C PRO A 433 33.30 0.51 -15.33
N PRO A 434 32.82 -0.75 -15.37
CA PRO A 434 33.69 -1.92 -15.35
C PRO A 434 34.75 -1.80 -16.46
N LYS A 435 36.03 -1.87 -16.08
CA LYS A 435 37.14 -1.95 -17.05
C LYS A 435 37.17 -3.36 -17.62
N ASP A 436 37.56 -3.50 -18.89
CA ASP A 436 37.53 -4.72 -19.70
C ASP A 436 37.65 -6.03 -18.89
N SER A 437 36.78 -6.99 -19.22
CA SER A 437 36.51 -8.29 -18.60
C SER A 437 37.69 -9.30 -18.60
N ASN A 438 38.94 -8.82 -18.61
CA ASN A 438 40.15 -9.63 -18.62
C ASN A 438 41.03 -9.49 -17.36
N SER A 439 40.60 -8.75 -16.34
CA SER A 439 41.37 -8.62 -15.10
C SER A 439 40.48 -8.71 -13.85
N GLY A 440 40.02 -9.91 -13.56
CA GLY A 440 39.34 -10.23 -12.30
C GLY A 440 38.88 -11.67 -12.30
N ASN A 441 38.94 -12.31 -11.13
CA ASN A 441 38.52 -13.69 -10.88
C ASN A 441 36.99 -13.87 -10.94
N ASP A 442 36.27 -12.91 -11.56
CA ASP A 442 34.82 -12.80 -11.54
C ASP A 442 34.26 -13.37 -12.86
N ASN A 443 33.76 -14.60 -12.79
CA ASN A 443 33.10 -15.28 -13.91
C ASN A 443 31.77 -14.63 -14.33
N ILE A 444 31.38 -13.47 -13.78
CA ILE A 444 30.07 -12.85 -13.94
C ILE A 444 30.18 -11.61 -14.83
N ASN A 445 29.36 -11.53 -15.88
CA ASN A 445 29.27 -10.36 -16.72
C ASN A 445 28.69 -9.18 -15.92
N PRO A 446 29.41 -8.06 -15.79
CA PRO A 446 28.98 -6.95 -14.96
C PRO A 446 27.78 -6.19 -15.55
N ILE A 447 27.42 -6.37 -16.82
CA ILE A 447 26.27 -5.72 -17.46
C ILE A 447 25.01 -6.57 -17.27
N THR A 448 25.07 -7.85 -17.62
CA THR A 448 23.88 -8.74 -17.65
C THR A 448 23.69 -9.56 -16.37
N GLY A 449 24.69 -9.61 -15.48
CA GLY A 449 24.69 -10.39 -14.24
C GLY A 449 24.80 -11.91 -14.44
N GLN A 450 24.88 -12.38 -15.69
CA GLN A 450 24.99 -13.80 -16.04
C GLN A 450 26.43 -14.29 -16.00
N TYR A 451 26.64 -15.60 -16.00
CA TYR A 451 27.98 -16.18 -16.14
C TYR A 451 28.55 -15.97 -17.54
N LEU A 452 29.83 -15.55 -17.60
CA LEU A 452 30.60 -15.42 -18.84
C LEU A 452 30.61 -16.73 -19.65
N SER A 453 30.55 -17.88 -18.98
CA SER A 453 30.47 -19.19 -19.62
C SER A 453 29.10 -19.53 -20.22
N ALA A 454 28.05 -18.84 -19.77
CA ALA A 454 26.67 -19.05 -20.21
C ALA A 454 26.23 -18.00 -21.23
N GLU A 455 27.07 -17.02 -21.54
CA GLU A 455 26.76 -16.06 -22.59
C GLU A 455 26.71 -16.78 -23.92
N ASP A 456 25.62 -16.55 -24.64
CA ASP A 456 25.62 -16.82 -26.07
C ASP A 456 26.61 -15.83 -26.69
N THR A 457 27.78 -16.32 -27.08
CA THR A 457 28.80 -15.54 -27.78
C THR A 457 28.33 -15.09 -29.17
N GLY A 458 27.07 -15.39 -29.52
CA GLY A 458 26.54 -15.29 -30.85
C GLY A 458 27.22 -16.30 -31.77
N PRO A 459 26.83 -16.34 -33.06
CA PRO A 459 27.69 -16.96 -34.06
C PRO A 459 29.07 -16.29 -33.96
N SER A 460 30.12 -17.12 -33.91
CA SER A 460 31.49 -16.58 -33.95
C SER A 460 31.60 -15.68 -35.17
N LEU A 461 32.31 -14.56 -35.08
CA LEU A 461 32.65 -13.74 -36.26
C LEU A 461 33.35 -14.58 -37.35
N ALA A 462 33.93 -15.73 -36.99
CA ALA A 462 34.50 -16.70 -37.92
C ALA A 462 33.46 -17.57 -38.66
N ASP A 463 32.25 -17.70 -38.11
CA ASP A 463 31.14 -18.50 -38.66
C ASP A 463 30.16 -17.66 -39.50
N MET A 464 30.29 -16.32 -39.47
CA MET A 464 29.46 -15.40 -40.25
C MET A 464 30.06 -15.15 -41.64
N THR A 465 29.23 -15.17 -42.67
CA THR A 465 29.66 -14.74 -44.02
C THR A 465 29.93 -13.24 -44.03
N ASP A 466 30.75 -12.77 -44.98
CA ASP A 466 31.09 -11.34 -45.04
C ASP A 466 29.85 -10.46 -45.29
N GLU A 467 28.86 -10.97 -46.03
CA GLU A 467 27.56 -10.32 -46.23
C GLU A 467 26.74 -10.21 -44.93
N GLU A 468 26.80 -11.22 -44.05
CA GLU A 468 26.14 -11.18 -42.75
C GLU A 468 26.81 -10.20 -41.78
N LYS A 469 28.14 -10.09 -41.84
CA LYS A 469 28.90 -9.09 -41.07
C LYS A 469 28.51 -7.68 -41.49
N GLU A 470 28.35 -7.43 -42.79
CA GLU A 470 27.94 -6.13 -43.31
C GLU A 470 26.52 -5.77 -42.85
N ARG A 471 25.56 -6.71 -42.92
CA ARG A 471 24.19 -6.48 -42.42
C ARG A 471 24.13 -6.19 -40.93
N GLU A 472 24.93 -6.87 -40.09
CA GLU A 472 25.01 -6.55 -38.66
C GLU A 472 25.69 -5.19 -38.41
N ALA A 473 26.72 -4.84 -39.18
CA ALA A 473 27.36 -3.53 -39.11
C ALA A 473 26.38 -2.39 -39.49
N GLU A 474 25.55 -2.60 -40.51
CA GLU A 474 24.48 -1.65 -40.89
C GLU A 474 23.42 -1.51 -39.80
N LYS A 475 22.97 -2.61 -39.19
CA LYS A 475 22.04 -2.57 -38.05
C LYS A 475 22.62 -1.78 -36.89
N LEU A 476 23.88 -2.03 -36.52
CA LEU A 476 24.59 -1.28 -35.49
C LEU A 476 24.70 0.20 -35.84
N PHE A 477 25.05 0.53 -37.10
CA PHE A 477 25.12 1.90 -37.58
C PHE A 477 23.78 2.65 -37.39
N VAL A 478 22.67 2.03 -37.79
CA VAL A 478 21.32 2.58 -37.63
C VAL A 478 20.94 2.73 -36.15
N LEU A 479 21.32 1.77 -35.31
CA LEU A 479 21.06 1.82 -33.87
C LEU A 479 21.75 3.01 -33.21
N PHE A 480 23.03 3.25 -33.53
CA PHE A 480 23.79 4.41 -33.04
C PHE A 480 23.28 5.75 -33.62
N GLU A 481 22.85 5.79 -34.88
CA GLU A 481 22.18 6.95 -35.49
C GLU A 481 20.87 7.32 -34.77
N ARG A 482 20.06 6.30 -34.42
CA ARG A 482 18.82 6.49 -33.65
C ARG A 482 19.12 6.95 -32.23
N LEU A 483 20.11 6.36 -31.56
CA LEU A 483 20.54 6.75 -30.22
C LEU A 483 21.07 8.20 -30.19
N LYS A 484 21.79 8.62 -31.24
CA LYS A 484 22.25 10.01 -31.39
C LYS A 484 21.08 10.98 -31.59
N LYS A 485 20.01 10.57 -32.27
CA LYS A 485 18.80 11.37 -32.50
C LYS A 485 17.93 11.55 -31.25
N THR A 486 18.01 10.67 -30.24
CA THR A 486 17.25 10.83 -28.99
C THR A 486 17.84 11.90 -28.06
N GLY A 487 19.07 12.38 -28.32
CA GLY A 487 19.67 13.53 -27.63
C GLY A 487 20.05 13.30 -26.16
N ILE A 488 19.94 12.05 -25.66
CA ILE A 488 20.21 11.68 -24.26
C ILE A 488 21.70 11.41 -24.02
N VAL A 489 22.45 10.99 -25.04
CA VAL A 489 23.90 10.73 -24.96
C VAL A 489 24.59 11.12 -26.28
N ASP A 490 25.66 11.91 -26.22
CA ASP A 490 26.50 12.24 -27.39
C ASP A 490 27.59 11.16 -27.56
N VAL A 491 27.21 10.03 -28.16
CA VAL A 491 28.13 8.92 -28.45
C VAL A 491 28.58 9.01 -29.91
N GLU A 492 29.89 9.13 -30.15
CA GLU A 492 30.45 9.04 -31.51
C GLU A 492 30.26 7.61 -32.03
N ASN A 493 29.57 7.45 -33.15
CA ASN A 493 29.28 6.13 -33.73
C ASN A 493 30.61 5.41 -34.04
N PRO A 494 30.88 4.25 -33.41
CA PRO A 494 32.16 3.55 -33.55
C PRO A 494 32.39 3.04 -34.98
N VAL A 495 31.32 2.72 -35.73
CA VAL A 495 31.41 2.33 -37.16
C VAL A 495 31.81 3.53 -38.02
N ALA A 496 31.22 4.71 -37.77
CA ALA A 496 31.59 5.93 -38.48
C ALA A 496 33.02 6.38 -38.15
N LYS A 497 33.49 6.14 -36.92
CA LYS A 497 34.87 6.38 -36.51
C LYS A 497 35.84 5.41 -37.19
N ALA A 498 35.50 4.11 -37.26
CA ALA A 498 36.29 3.12 -37.97
C ALA A 498 36.40 3.40 -39.49
N MET A 499 35.31 3.88 -40.11
CA MET A 499 35.33 4.39 -41.50
C MET A 499 36.29 5.58 -41.64
N ARG A 500 36.25 6.54 -40.72
CA ARG A 500 37.10 7.74 -40.76
C ARG A 500 38.57 7.44 -40.48
N GLU A 501 38.86 6.43 -39.67
CA GLU A 501 40.21 5.94 -39.36
C GLU A 501 40.78 5.00 -40.43
N GLY A 502 40.01 4.68 -41.49
CA GLY A 502 40.46 3.82 -42.59
C GLY A 502 40.70 2.37 -42.18
N LYS A 503 40.02 1.89 -41.14
CA LYS A 503 40.14 0.52 -40.61
C LYS A 503 39.10 -0.46 -41.18
N LEU A 504 38.29 -0.01 -42.13
CA LEU A 504 37.34 -0.84 -42.87
C LEU A 504 37.91 -1.03 -44.28
N GLU A 505 38.20 -2.27 -44.64
CA GLU A 505 38.55 -2.64 -46.01
C GLU A 505 37.25 -2.87 -46.79
N GLU A 506 37.00 -2.11 -47.85
CA GLU A 506 35.96 -2.41 -48.82
C GLU A 506 36.38 -3.68 -49.58
N ILE A 507 35.58 -4.74 -49.49
CA ILE A 507 35.78 -5.93 -50.30
C ILE A 507 35.49 -5.52 -51.75
N GLN A 508 36.49 -5.62 -52.63
CA GLN A 508 36.28 -5.39 -54.05
C GLN A 508 35.43 -6.55 -54.59
N ASP A 509 34.31 -6.23 -55.21
CA ASP A 509 33.50 -7.18 -55.98
C ASP A 509 34.37 -7.73 -57.13
N GLU A 510 35.01 -8.88 -56.91
CA GLU A 510 35.57 -9.70 -58.00
C GLU A 510 34.40 -10.39 -58.74
N ASP A 511 33.62 -9.62 -59.49
CA ASP A 511 32.81 -10.11 -60.61
C ASP A 511 32.36 -8.94 -61.51
N SER A 512 33.33 -8.33 -62.20
CA SER A 512 33.06 -7.77 -63.52
C SER A 512 34.30 -7.86 -64.41
N ASP A 513 34.09 -8.46 -65.58
CA ASP A 513 34.96 -8.53 -66.76
C ASP A 513 35.86 -9.78 -66.91
N SER A 514 35.26 -10.84 -67.46
CA SER A 514 35.94 -11.62 -68.50
C SER A 514 34.95 -12.05 -69.59
N ASP A 515 35.26 -11.64 -70.82
CA ASP A 515 34.56 -11.90 -72.10
C ASP A 515 34.09 -13.36 -72.34
#